data_AF-A0A517ZS98-F1
#
_entry.id   AF-A0A517ZS98-F1
#
_cell.length_a   1.000
_cell.length_b   1.000
_cell.length_c   1.000
_cell.angle_alpha   90.00
_cell.angle_beta   90.00
_cell.angle_gamma   90.00
#
_symmetry.space_group_name_H-M   'P 1'
#
loop_
_entity.id
_entity.type
_entity.pdbx_description
1 polymer ?
#
loop_
_entity_poly.entity_id
_entity_poly.type
_entity_poly.pdbx_seq_one_letter_code
_entity_poly.pdbx_strand_id
1 'polypeptide(L)'
;MPQEPNSDCNCGVPQLCAADRNCPIDWDSELHEFQLGDFEGRQSWVIRYCFNCGKPLSGSKRADLFFEMNAIEVDDVQRRFKSIQSVEALVHQLGEPDVCTSTGGEDVDWPHDLSNEERAYLTYLRYWTTVDVMVPVEKGNLAGFICSPRRK
;
A
#
# COMPACT_ATOMS: atom_id res chain seq x y z
N MET A 1 -4.26 25.87 29.08
CA MET A 1 -5.24 24.77 29.22
C MET A 1 -4.63 23.56 28.53
N PRO A 2 -4.47 22.42 29.22
CA PRO A 2 -4.02 21.19 28.56
C PRO A 2 -5.08 20.78 27.53
N GLN A 3 -4.67 20.58 26.28
CA GLN A 3 -5.56 20.11 25.21
C GLN A 3 -5.86 18.63 25.45
N GLU A 4 -7.13 18.24 25.37
CA GLU A 4 -7.50 16.83 25.47
C GLU A 4 -6.85 16.06 24.31
N PRO A 5 -6.03 15.05 24.62
CA PRO A 5 -5.45 14.19 23.59
C PRO A 5 -6.58 13.33 23.02
N ASN A 6 -6.77 13.37 21.70
CA ASN A 6 -7.69 12.52 20.91
C ASN A 6 -9.10 13.03 20.59
N SER A 7 -9.36 14.36 20.58
CA SER A 7 -10.54 14.83 19.86
C SER A 7 -10.23 15.01 18.38
N ASP A 8 -11.13 14.59 17.50
CA ASP A 8 -11.04 14.84 16.07
C ASP A 8 -11.00 16.34 15.73
N CYS A 9 -10.48 16.65 14.55
CA CYS A 9 -10.43 18.02 14.05
C CYS A 9 -11.82 18.53 13.65
N ASN A 10 -12.28 19.59 14.34
CA ASN A 10 -13.53 20.31 14.04
C ASN A 10 -13.30 21.79 13.68
N CYS A 11 -12.10 22.17 13.22
CA CYS A 11 -11.79 23.58 12.96
C CYS A 11 -12.36 24.13 11.63
N GLY A 12 -12.90 23.27 10.77
CA GLY A 12 -13.52 23.66 9.49
C GLY A 12 -12.54 24.05 8.37
N VAL A 13 -11.26 24.29 8.70
CA VAL A 13 -10.26 24.74 7.72
C VAL A 13 -10.04 23.73 6.58
N PRO A 14 -9.91 22.42 6.82
CA PRO A 14 -9.78 21.45 5.73
C PRO A 14 -10.95 21.48 4.75
N GLN A 15 -12.18 21.62 5.25
CA GLN A 15 -13.40 21.71 4.43
C GLN A 15 -13.43 22.99 3.60
N LEU A 16 -13.02 24.12 4.19
CA LEU A 16 -12.93 25.39 3.48
C LEU A 16 -11.89 25.33 2.36
N CYS A 17 -10.74 24.74 2.63
CA CYS A 17 -9.72 24.48 1.62
C CYS A 17 -10.23 23.56 0.51
N ALA A 18 -10.90 22.45 0.86
CA ALA A 18 -11.48 21.53 -0.11
C ALA A 18 -12.61 22.12 -0.97
N ALA A 19 -13.21 23.22 -0.53
CA ALA A 19 -14.22 23.95 -1.30
C ALA A 19 -13.62 25.02 -2.23
N ASP A 20 -12.36 25.40 -2.03
CA ASP A 20 -11.65 26.40 -2.84
C ASP A 20 -10.90 25.71 -3.98
N ARG A 21 -11.29 26.00 -5.22
CA ARG A 21 -10.66 25.44 -6.44
C ARG A 21 -9.19 25.84 -6.62
N ASN A 22 -8.71 26.85 -5.90
CA ASN A 22 -7.30 27.25 -5.94
C ASN A 22 -6.47 26.55 -4.86
N CYS A 23 -7.11 25.81 -3.97
CA CYS A 23 -6.43 24.99 -2.97
C CYS A 23 -6.20 23.59 -3.55
N PRO A 24 -4.98 23.03 -3.43
CA PRO A 24 -4.70 21.67 -3.90
C PRO A 24 -5.26 20.57 -2.98
N ILE A 25 -6.18 20.91 -2.07
CA ILE A 25 -6.78 19.96 -1.14
C ILE A 25 -8.14 19.58 -1.68
N ASP A 26 -8.40 18.28 -1.77
CA ASP A 26 -9.69 17.72 -2.18
C ASP A 26 -10.27 16.83 -1.07
N TRP A 27 -11.58 16.65 -1.08
CA TRP A 27 -12.28 15.69 -0.24
C TRP A 27 -12.70 14.47 -1.06
N ASP A 28 -12.18 13.31 -0.68
CA ASP A 28 -12.62 12.02 -1.22
C ASP A 28 -13.84 11.53 -0.42
N SER A 29 -15.02 11.59 -1.05
CA SER A 29 -16.27 11.19 -0.43
C SER A 29 -16.48 9.68 -0.35
N GLU A 30 -15.74 8.88 -1.12
CA GLU A 30 -15.80 7.42 -1.04
C GLU A 30 -14.97 6.94 0.14
N LEU A 31 -13.74 7.45 0.23
CA LEU A 31 -12.77 7.09 1.28
C LEU A 31 -12.94 7.90 2.55
N HIS A 32 -13.78 8.93 2.56
CA HIS A 32 -13.99 9.85 3.68
C HIS A 32 -12.67 10.45 4.18
N GLU A 33 -11.84 10.97 3.27
CA GLU A 33 -10.54 11.53 3.62
C GLU A 33 -10.16 12.75 2.80
N PHE A 34 -9.37 13.64 3.40
CA PHE A 34 -8.78 14.76 2.68
C PHE A 34 -7.52 14.30 1.98
N GLN A 35 -7.37 14.71 0.73
CA GLN A 35 -6.20 14.44 -0.09
C GLN A 35 -5.56 15.75 -0.50
N LEU A 36 -4.24 15.79 -0.52
CA LEU A 36 -3.46 16.83 -1.14
C LEU A 36 -3.07 16.34 -2.53
N GLY A 37 -3.62 16.94 -3.58
CA GLY A 37 -3.20 16.69 -4.96
C GLY A 37 -1.95 17.49 -5.31
N ASP A 38 -1.19 17.03 -6.31
CA ASP A 38 -0.36 17.96 -7.07
C ASP A 38 -1.24 18.83 -7.98
N PHE A 39 -0.76 20.01 -8.37
CA PHE A 39 -1.53 20.93 -9.23
C PHE A 39 -1.85 20.34 -10.62
N GLU A 40 -1.20 19.23 -10.99
CA GLU A 40 -1.40 18.51 -12.25
C GLU A 40 -2.33 17.29 -12.11
N GLY A 41 -2.80 16.97 -10.90
CA GLY A 41 -3.73 15.87 -10.63
C GLY A 41 -3.16 14.46 -10.85
N ARG A 42 -1.84 14.31 -10.91
CA ARG A 42 -1.13 13.04 -11.16
C ARG A 42 -0.87 12.27 -9.88
N GLN A 43 -0.75 12.94 -8.75
CA GLN A 43 -0.47 12.33 -7.46
C GLN A 43 -1.33 12.94 -6.37
N SER A 44 -1.80 12.10 -5.44
CA SER A 44 -2.49 12.57 -4.25
C SER A 44 -1.95 11.89 -2.99
N TRP A 45 -1.89 12.65 -1.90
CA TRP A 45 -1.45 12.19 -0.59
C TRP A 45 -2.54 12.40 0.45
N VAL A 46 -2.83 11.39 1.26
CA VAL A 46 -3.83 11.54 2.34
C VAL A 46 -3.31 12.44 3.44
N ILE A 47 -4.14 13.40 3.82
CA ILE A 47 -3.90 14.30 4.94
C ILE A 47 -4.49 13.65 6.20
N ARG A 48 -3.62 13.10 7.06
CA ARG A 48 -4.00 12.42 8.31
C ARG A 48 -4.28 13.39 9.47
N TYR A 49 -3.69 14.58 9.42
CA TYR A 49 -3.76 15.59 10.49
C TYR A 49 -4.05 16.96 9.90
N CYS A 50 -4.85 17.76 10.59
CA CYS A 50 -5.16 19.11 10.15
C CYS A 50 -3.91 20.00 10.21
N PHE A 51 -3.53 20.61 9.10
CA PHE A 51 -2.40 21.54 9.01
C PHE A 51 -2.61 22.85 9.80
N ASN A 52 -3.85 23.18 10.16
CA ASN A 52 -4.16 24.38 10.95
C ASN A 52 -4.12 24.13 12.47
N CYS A 53 -4.79 23.08 12.95
CA CYS A 53 -4.91 22.83 14.39
C CYS A 53 -4.15 21.60 14.90
N GLY A 54 -3.49 20.83 14.03
CA GLY A 54 -2.70 19.64 14.36
C GLY A 54 -3.51 18.42 14.78
N LYS A 55 -4.84 18.54 14.95
CA LYS A 55 -5.69 17.42 15.36
C LYS A 55 -5.88 16.39 14.24
N PRO A 56 -6.09 15.10 14.58
CA PRO A 56 -6.38 14.06 13.60
C PRO A 56 -7.59 14.39 12.72
N LEU A 57 -7.50 14.08 11.44
CA LEU A 57 -8.63 14.05 10.51
C LEU A 57 -9.14 12.61 10.52
N SER A 58 -10.09 12.32 11.40
CA SER A 58 -10.68 10.99 11.52
C SER A 58 -11.64 10.67 10.38
N GLY A 59 -12.02 9.40 10.29
CA GLY A 59 -13.13 8.97 9.43
C GLY A 59 -12.74 8.32 8.11
N SER A 60 -11.44 8.16 7.80
CA SER A 60 -11.03 7.43 6.61
C SER A 60 -11.57 6.00 6.63
N LYS A 61 -12.38 5.68 5.63
CA LYS A 61 -12.93 4.36 5.35
C LYS A 61 -12.00 3.51 4.50
N ARG A 62 -10.80 4.01 4.21
CA ARG A 62 -9.82 3.28 3.39
C ARG A 62 -9.55 1.87 3.92
N ALA A 63 -9.49 1.70 5.24
CA ALA A 63 -9.31 0.38 5.86
C ALA A 63 -10.44 -0.60 5.52
N ASP A 64 -11.67 -0.09 5.32
CA ASP A 64 -12.84 -0.92 4.99
C ASP A 64 -12.75 -1.52 3.58
N LEU A 65 -11.94 -0.94 2.69
CA LEU A 65 -11.67 -1.50 1.36
C LEU A 65 -10.80 -2.74 1.38
N PHE A 66 -10.18 -3.07 2.50
CA PHE A 66 -9.29 -4.20 2.62
C PHE A 66 -9.89 -5.27 3.52
N PHE A 67 -9.53 -6.52 3.27
CA PHE A 67 -9.76 -7.60 4.22
C PHE A 67 -8.93 -7.35 5.47
N GLU A 68 -9.47 -7.71 6.63
CA GLU A 68 -8.65 -7.83 7.83
C GLU A 68 -7.71 -9.03 7.64
N MET A 69 -6.42 -8.84 7.88
CA MET A 69 -5.44 -9.92 7.69
C MET A 69 -5.69 -11.04 8.69
N ASN A 70 -5.87 -12.25 8.17
CA ASN A 70 -6.01 -13.43 9.00
C ASN A 70 -4.66 -13.82 9.62
N ALA A 71 -4.56 -13.82 10.95
CA ALA A 71 -3.33 -14.18 11.67
C ALA A 71 -2.77 -15.56 11.27
N ILE A 72 -3.63 -16.52 10.93
CA ILE A 72 -3.22 -17.86 10.48
C ILE A 72 -2.55 -17.77 9.10
N GLU A 73 -3.11 -16.97 8.18
CA GLU A 73 -2.50 -16.77 6.86
C GLU A 73 -1.17 -16.02 6.99
N VAL A 74 -1.08 -15.00 7.86
CA VAL A 74 0.16 -14.27 8.11
C VAL A 74 1.26 -15.20 8.66
N ASP A 75 0.94 -16.05 9.64
CA ASP A 75 1.89 -17.04 10.17
C ASP A 75 2.33 -18.04 9.09
N ASP A 76 1.39 -18.52 8.25
CA ASP A 76 1.70 -19.41 7.13
C ASP A 76 2.66 -18.78 6.11
N VAL A 77 2.39 -17.52 5.73
CA VAL A 77 3.28 -16.74 4.84
C VAL A 77 4.67 -16.64 5.48
N GLN A 78 4.77 -16.17 6.72
CA GLN A 78 6.05 -16.00 7.42
C GLN A 78 6.82 -17.32 7.48
N ARG A 79 6.14 -18.42 7.80
CA ARG A 79 6.73 -19.75 7.89
C ARG A 79 7.26 -20.26 6.56
N ARG A 80 6.51 -20.10 5.46
CA ARG A 80 6.96 -20.52 4.11
C ARG A 80 8.18 -19.72 3.67
N PHE A 81 8.09 -18.40 3.75
CA PHE A 81 9.14 -17.50 3.28
C PHE A 81 10.42 -17.55 4.11
N LYS A 82 10.37 -17.98 5.38
CA LYS A 82 11.56 -18.19 6.21
C LYS A 82 12.60 -19.13 5.56
N SER A 83 12.13 -20.11 4.79
CA SER A 83 12.99 -21.11 4.16
C SER A 83 13.46 -20.74 2.75
N ILE A 84 12.88 -19.68 2.17
CA ILE A 84 13.08 -19.30 0.78
C ILE A 84 14.20 -18.26 0.72
N GLN A 85 15.31 -18.60 0.08
CA GLN A 85 16.52 -17.76 0.02
C GLN A 85 16.91 -17.35 -1.41
N SER A 86 16.17 -17.81 -2.42
CA SER A 86 16.42 -17.50 -3.83
C SER A 86 15.11 -17.44 -4.63
N VAL A 87 15.14 -16.75 -5.77
CA VAL A 87 14.02 -16.68 -6.72
C VAL A 87 13.64 -18.07 -7.23
N GLU A 88 14.63 -18.92 -7.49
CA GLU A 88 14.38 -20.31 -7.91
C GLU A 88 13.64 -21.11 -6.83
N ALA A 89 14.08 -21.02 -5.56
CA ALA A 89 13.40 -21.68 -4.45
C ALA A 89 11.98 -21.12 -4.24
N LEU A 90 11.79 -19.82 -4.47
CA LEU A 90 10.50 -19.16 -4.40
C LEU A 90 9.54 -19.74 -5.44
N VAL A 91 9.96 -19.78 -6.70
CA VAL A 91 9.17 -20.31 -7.82
C VAL A 91 8.92 -21.81 -7.66
N HIS A 92 9.89 -22.56 -7.15
CA HIS A 92 9.71 -23.98 -6.86
C HIS A 92 8.66 -24.22 -5.76
N GLN A 93 8.64 -23.41 -4.70
CA GLN A 93 7.70 -23.60 -3.58
C GLN A 93 6.31 -22.99 -3.83
N LEU A 94 6.25 -21.84 -4.49
CA LEU A 94 5.04 -21.05 -4.71
C LEU A 94 4.60 -20.97 -6.17
N GLY A 95 5.25 -21.69 -7.08
CA GLY A 95 4.97 -21.60 -8.51
C GLY A 95 5.29 -20.21 -9.09
N GLU A 96 4.77 -19.97 -10.29
CA GLU A 96 4.95 -18.72 -11.03
C GLU A 96 4.21 -17.57 -10.33
N PRO A 97 4.77 -16.35 -10.27
CA PRO A 97 4.03 -15.22 -9.73
C PRO A 97 2.76 -14.93 -10.55
N ASP A 98 1.75 -14.35 -9.92
CA ASP A 98 0.53 -13.93 -10.60
C ASP A 98 0.76 -12.61 -11.36
N VAL A 99 1.66 -11.75 -10.85
CA VAL A 99 2.09 -10.49 -11.49
C VAL A 99 3.60 -10.31 -11.30
N CYS A 100 4.28 -9.86 -12.34
CA CYS A 100 5.68 -9.44 -12.29
C CYS A 100 5.77 -7.98 -12.75
N THR A 101 6.39 -7.12 -11.96
CA THR A 101 6.48 -5.68 -12.23
C THR A 101 7.94 -5.23 -12.17
N SER A 102 8.38 -4.43 -13.15
CA SER A 102 9.74 -3.88 -13.23
C SER A 102 9.96 -2.72 -12.25
N THR A 103 11.20 -2.19 -12.18
CA THR A 103 11.51 -1.00 -11.37
C THR A 103 10.66 0.21 -11.76
N GLY A 104 10.26 0.30 -13.03
CA GLY A 104 9.43 1.39 -13.56
C GLY A 104 7.94 1.28 -13.25
N GLY A 105 7.50 0.20 -12.59
CA GLY A 105 6.09 -0.05 -12.33
C GLY A 105 5.33 -0.64 -13.53
N GLU A 106 6.05 -1.07 -14.57
CA GLU A 106 5.47 -1.71 -15.75
C GLU A 106 5.31 -3.21 -15.49
N ASP A 107 4.14 -3.75 -15.83
CA ASP A 107 3.91 -5.19 -15.83
C ASP A 107 4.75 -5.84 -16.93
N VAL A 108 5.46 -6.91 -16.57
CA VAL A 108 6.32 -7.68 -17.47
C VAL A 108 5.90 -9.14 -17.48
N ASP A 109 6.03 -9.79 -18.63
CA ASP A 109 5.65 -11.19 -18.80
C ASP A 109 6.59 -12.11 -18.03
N TRP A 110 6.03 -13.14 -17.37
CA TRP A 110 6.80 -14.22 -16.77
C TRP A 110 6.99 -15.38 -17.76
N PRO A 111 8.17 -16.04 -17.83
CA PRO A 111 9.40 -15.75 -17.09
C PRO A 111 10.15 -14.54 -17.66
N HIS A 112 10.52 -13.59 -16.78
CA HIS A 112 11.39 -12.45 -17.10
C HIS A 112 12.80 -12.70 -16.57
N ASP A 113 13.83 -12.29 -17.31
CA ASP A 113 15.20 -12.37 -16.83
C ASP A 113 15.49 -11.27 -15.80
N LEU A 114 15.34 -11.62 -14.52
CA LEU A 114 15.56 -10.71 -13.39
C LEU A 114 17.05 -10.43 -13.10
N SER A 115 17.99 -11.05 -13.84
CA SER A 115 19.43 -10.88 -13.57
C SER A 115 19.93 -9.47 -13.91
N ASN A 116 19.29 -8.81 -14.89
CA ASN A 116 19.65 -7.47 -15.35
C ASN A 116 18.79 -6.36 -14.73
N GLU A 117 17.74 -6.72 -14.00
CA GLU A 117 16.86 -5.76 -13.34
C GLU A 117 17.53 -5.23 -12.07
N GLU A 118 17.60 -3.90 -11.94
CA GLU A 118 18.00 -3.27 -10.67
C GLU A 118 17.03 -3.68 -9.56
N ARG A 119 15.73 -3.70 -9.88
CA ARG A 119 14.66 -4.14 -9.00
C ARG A 119 13.45 -4.68 -9.77
N ALA A 120 12.85 -5.73 -9.25
CA ALA A 120 11.56 -6.24 -9.72
C ALA A 120 10.69 -6.62 -8.52
N TYR A 121 9.38 -6.75 -8.75
CA TYR A 121 8.41 -7.18 -7.75
C TYR A 121 7.62 -8.36 -8.28
N LEU A 122 7.67 -9.47 -7.54
CA LEU A 122 6.87 -10.67 -7.84
C LEU A 122 5.70 -10.72 -6.87
N THR A 123 4.47 -10.75 -7.40
CA THR A 123 3.25 -10.71 -6.58
C THR A 123 2.49 -12.02 -6.67
N TYR A 124 2.07 -12.55 -5.51
CA TYR A 124 1.35 -13.80 -5.34
C TYR A 124 -0.01 -13.54 -4.69
N LEU A 125 -1.08 -13.68 -5.47
CA LEU A 125 -2.48 -13.36 -5.16
C LEU A 125 -3.35 -14.61 -4.95
N ARG A 126 -2.93 -15.78 -5.47
CA ARG A 126 -3.75 -17.00 -5.46
C ARG A 126 -3.63 -17.88 -4.21
N TYR A 127 -2.64 -17.62 -3.36
CA TYR A 127 -2.31 -18.51 -2.23
C TYR A 127 -3.09 -18.20 -0.96
N TRP A 128 -3.44 -16.94 -0.74
CA TRP A 128 -4.11 -16.48 0.47
C TRP A 128 -5.34 -15.65 0.12
N THR A 129 -6.31 -15.66 1.04
CA THR A 129 -7.60 -15.02 0.84
C THR A 129 -7.59 -13.57 1.29
N THR A 130 -6.83 -13.24 2.34
CA THR A 130 -6.80 -11.89 2.94
C THR A 130 -5.48 -11.16 2.79
N VAL A 131 -4.47 -11.79 2.19
CA VAL A 131 -3.11 -11.24 2.09
C VAL A 131 -2.58 -11.34 0.67
N ASP A 132 -2.07 -10.23 0.16
CA ASP A 132 -1.23 -10.18 -1.04
C ASP A 132 0.23 -10.22 -0.61
N VAL A 133 1.04 -11.06 -1.26
CA VAL A 133 2.48 -11.16 -0.96
C VAL A 133 3.28 -10.66 -2.14
N MET A 134 4.03 -9.58 -1.89
CA MET A 134 4.94 -8.97 -2.86
C MET A 134 6.38 -9.24 -2.45
N VAL A 135 7.18 -9.73 -3.40
CA VAL A 135 8.55 -10.15 -3.17
C VAL A 135 9.47 -9.26 -4.00
N PRO A 136 10.17 -8.29 -3.37
CA PRO A 136 11.19 -7.51 -4.06
C PRO A 136 12.38 -8.39 -4.42
N VAL A 137 12.81 -8.31 -5.67
CA VAL A 137 14.01 -8.95 -6.21
C VAL A 137 14.97 -7.86 -6.65
N GLU A 138 16.22 -7.94 -6.25
CA GLU A 138 17.28 -6.99 -6.62
C GLU A 138 18.45 -7.77 -7.23
N LYS A 139 18.76 -7.50 -8.50
CA LYS A 139 19.83 -8.19 -9.25
C LYS A 139 19.74 -9.72 -9.13
N GLY A 140 18.54 -10.25 -9.32
CA GLY A 140 18.23 -11.69 -9.20
C GLY A 140 18.17 -12.27 -7.78
N ASN A 141 18.38 -11.48 -6.73
CA ASN A 141 18.34 -11.94 -5.34
C ASN A 141 17.08 -11.45 -4.61
N LEU A 142 16.57 -12.25 -3.66
CA LEU A 142 15.45 -11.81 -2.82
C LEU A 142 15.91 -10.73 -1.84
N ALA A 143 15.19 -9.61 -1.80
CA ALA A 143 15.43 -8.52 -0.86
C ALA A 143 14.51 -8.58 0.38
N GLY A 144 13.57 -9.53 0.39
CA GLY A 144 12.60 -9.74 1.47
C GLY A 144 11.23 -10.12 0.92
N PHE A 145 10.19 -9.90 1.72
CA PHE A 145 8.80 -9.99 1.28
C PHE A 145 7.95 -8.99 2.05
N ILE A 146 6.86 -8.55 1.44
CA ILE A 146 5.91 -7.61 1.99
C ILE A 146 4.54 -8.27 1.95
N CYS A 147 3.89 -8.35 3.11
CA CYS A 147 2.52 -8.81 3.25
C CYS A 147 1.62 -7.58 3.36
N SER A 148 0.64 -7.49 2.47
CA SER A 148 -0.36 -6.43 2.48
C SER A 148 -1.75 -7.03 2.60
N PRO A 149 -2.68 -6.40 3.33
CA PRO A 149 -4.08 -6.79 3.30
C PRO A 149 -4.60 -6.72 1.86
N ARG A 150 -5.31 -7.76 1.43
CA ARG A 150 -5.91 -7.82 0.10
C ARG A 150 -7.10 -6.87 0.02
N ARG A 151 -7.27 -6.19 -1.12
CA ARG A 151 -8.45 -5.36 -1.39
C ARG A 151 -9.69 -6.25 -1.61
N LYS A 152 -10.84 -5.86 -1.05
CA LYS A 152 -12.14 -6.53 -1.21
C LYS A 152 -12.69 -6.43 -2.62
#